data_AF-A0A7U6LBH4-F1
#
_entry.id   AF-A0A7U6LBH4-F1
#
_cell.length_a   1.000
_cell.length_b   1.000
_cell.length_c   1.000
_cell.angle_alpha   90.00
_cell.angle_beta   90.00
_cell.angle_gamma   90.00
#
_symmetry.space_group_name_H-M   'P 1'
#
loop_
_entity.id
_entity.type
_entity.pdbx_description
1 polymer ?
#
loop_
_entity_poly.entity_id
_entity_poly.type
_entity_poly.pdbx_seq_one_letter_code
_entity_poly.pdbx_strand_id
1 'polypeptide(L)'
;MINFKEESYTSKASFFDGDDIPVYDKENDKTNYIFSGKRIKRGLYKTRKGKLINADCNGALNILRKSKIVDLSVLYNRGELNIPKRIRVV
;
A
#
# COMPACT_ATOMS: atom_id res chain seq x y z
N MET A 1 -23.23 -11.41 8.40
CA MET A 1 -22.86 -11.66 6.98
C MET A 1 -21.41 -11.27 6.80
N ILE A 2 -20.51 -12.22 6.56
CA ILE A 2 -19.07 -11.96 6.36
C ILE A 2 -18.85 -11.72 4.87
N ASN A 3 -18.35 -10.55 4.50
CA ASN A 3 -18.03 -10.19 3.12
C ASN A 3 -16.55 -10.45 2.85
N PHE A 4 -16.24 -11.50 2.10
CA PHE A 4 -14.89 -11.77 1.64
C PHE A 4 -14.54 -10.83 0.48
N LYS A 5 -13.40 -10.14 0.58
CA LYS A 5 -12.83 -9.33 -0.50
C LYS A 5 -11.49 -9.93 -0.88
N GLU A 6 -11.23 -10.03 -2.18
CA GLU A 6 -9.95 -10.54 -2.64
C GLU A 6 -8.82 -9.51 -2.46
N GLU A 7 -7.64 -9.97 -2.07
CA GLU A 7 -6.51 -9.11 -1.71
C GLU A 7 -5.44 -9.02 -2.80
N SER A 8 -5.78 -9.43 -4.02
CA SER A 8 -4.90 -9.39 -5.18
C SER A 8 -4.25 -8.02 -5.35
N TYR A 9 -2.94 -8.03 -5.63
CA TYR A 9 -2.09 -6.87 -5.90
C TYR A 9 -1.88 -5.86 -4.75
N THR A 10 -2.49 -6.07 -3.58
CA THR A 10 -2.38 -5.15 -2.42
C THR A 10 -0.95 -4.97 -1.90
N SER A 11 -0.08 -5.97 -2.09
CA SER A 11 1.33 -5.90 -1.70
C SER A 11 2.25 -5.29 -2.77
N LYS A 12 1.76 -5.16 -4.01
CA LYS A 12 2.52 -4.65 -5.16
C LYS A 12 2.18 -3.20 -5.46
N ALA A 13 0.89 -2.86 -5.49
CA ALA A 13 0.40 -1.51 -5.75
C ALA A 13 0.92 -0.51 -4.71
N SER A 14 1.26 0.69 -5.17
CA SER A 14 1.66 1.79 -4.28
C SER A 14 0.42 2.55 -3.83
N PHE A 15 0.19 2.58 -2.52
CA PHE A 15 -0.91 3.38 -1.97
C PHE A 15 -0.72 4.85 -2.30
N PHE A 16 0.43 5.43 -1.92
CA PHE A 16 0.69 6.87 -2.04
C PHE A 16 0.91 7.38 -3.46
N ASP A 17 1.19 6.50 -4.42
CA ASP A 17 1.24 6.90 -5.83
C ASP A 17 -0.11 6.78 -6.54
N GLY A 18 -1.13 6.25 -5.85
CA GLY A 18 -2.47 6.13 -6.39
C GLY A 18 -2.62 4.99 -7.40
N ASP A 19 -1.79 3.94 -7.33
CA ASP A 19 -1.88 2.84 -8.28
C ASP A 19 -3.26 2.17 -8.25
N ASP A 20 -3.79 1.81 -9.42
CA ASP A 20 -4.99 1.00 -9.49
C ASP A 20 -4.76 -0.40 -8.89
N ILE A 21 -5.75 -0.91 -8.17
CA ILE A 21 -5.74 -2.27 -7.61
C ILE A 21 -6.83 -3.07 -8.33
N PRO A 22 -6.48 -3.73 -9.45
CA PRO A 22 -7.44 -4.49 -10.24
C PRO A 22 -7.95 -5.69 -9.44
N VAL A 23 -9.14 -6.17 -9.83
CA VAL A 23 -9.63 -7.46 -9.37
C VAL A 23 -8.90 -8.55 -10.16
N TYR A 24 -8.42 -9.59 -9.48
CA TYR A 24 -7.79 -10.70 -10.20
C TYR A 24 -8.83 -11.43 -11.05
N ASP A 25 -8.51 -11.57 -12.34
CA ASP A 25 -9.32 -12.25 -13.32
C ASP A 25 -8.46 -13.30 -14.03
N LYS A 26 -8.85 -14.57 -13.88
CA LYS A 26 -8.14 -15.72 -14.46
C LYS A 26 -8.19 -15.74 -15.98
N GLU A 27 -9.21 -15.15 -16.60
CA GLU A 27 -9.33 -15.11 -18.06
C GLU A 27 -8.41 -14.04 -18.66
N ASN A 28 -8.13 -12.98 -17.89
CA ASN A 28 -7.26 -11.86 -18.23
C ASN A 28 -5.85 -11.96 -17.63
N ASP A 29 -5.39 -13.17 -17.29
CA ASP A 29 -4.09 -13.44 -16.63
C ASP A 29 -2.86 -13.03 -17.49
N LYS A 30 -3.09 -12.66 -18.75
CA LYS A 30 -2.07 -12.08 -19.65
C LYS A 30 -1.83 -10.59 -19.42
N THR A 31 -2.61 -9.93 -18.57
CA THR A 31 -2.49 -8.50 -18.31
C THR A 31 -1.32 -8.24 -17.37
N ASN A 32 -0.19 -7.78 -17.93
CA ASN A 32 0.96 -7.37 -17.13
C ASN A 32 0.66 -6.05 -16.41
N TYR A 33 0.20 -6.13 -15.16
CA TYR A 33 0.01 -4.94 -14.32
C TYR A 33 1.35 -4.35 -13.89
N ILE A 34 1.56 -3.09 -14.27
CA ILE A 34 2.75 -2.32 -13.88
C ILE A 34 2.35 -1.43 -12.70
N PHE A 35 2.97 -1.69 -11.56
CA PHE A 35 2.82 -0.86 -10.36
C PHE A 35 3.98 0.12 -10.26
N SER A 36 3.70 1.31 -9.74
CA SER A 36 4.68 2.40 -9.70
C SER A 36 5.68 2.25 -8.55
N GLY A 37 5.30 1.54 -7.49
CA GLY A 37 6.19 1.17 -6.38
C GLY A 37 6.56 -0.30 -6.36
N LYS A 38 7.44 -0.67 -5.42
CA LYS A 38 7.90 -2.05 -5.25
C LYS A 38 8.24 -2.38 -3.80
N ARG A 39 7.90 -3.60 -3.39
CA ARG A 39 8.42 -4.18 -2.14
C ARG A 39 9.88 -4.56 -2.35
N ILE A 40 10.78 -4.01 -1.53
CA ILE A 40 12.22 -4.33 -1.60
C ILE A 40 12.51 -5.59 -0.78
N LYS A 41 12.00 -5.64 0.45
CA LYS A 41 12.15 -6.76 1.37
C LYS A 41 11.01 -6.77 2.40
N ARG A 42 10.99 -7.77 3.28
CA ARG A 42 10.05 -7.81 4.41
C ARG A 42 10.14 -6.50 5.20
N GLY A 43 8.99 -5.89 5.47
CA GLY A 43 8.88 -4.62 6.19
C GLY A 43 9.30 -3.37 5.40
N LEU A 44 9.74 -3.46 4.14
CA LEU A 44 10.23 -2.30 3.38
C LEU A 44 9.65 -2.22 1.96
N TYR A 45 8.95 -1.13 1.69
CA TYR A 45 8.36 -0.79 0.39
C TYR A 45 8.90 0.55 -0.11
N LYS A 46 9.11 0.67 -1.43
CA LYS A 46 9.58 1.88 -2.08
C LYS A 46 8.52 2.39 -3.04
N THR A 47 8.08 3.64 -2.85
CA THR A 47 7.16 4.32 -3.76
C THR A 47 7.88 4.79 -5.04
N ARG A 48 7.13 5.23 -6.05
CA ARG A 48 7.68 5.82 -7.30
C ARG A 48 8.59 7.01 -7.02
N LYS A 49 8.20 7.85 -6.05
CA LYS A 49 9.00 9.00 -5.58
C LYS A 49 10.26 8.60 -4.78
N GLY A 50 10.49 7.30 -4.60
CA GLY A 50 11.64 6.75 -3.90
C GLY A 50 11.53 6.75 -2.38
N LYS A 51 10.38 7.15 -1.81
CA LYS A 51 10.15 7.12 -0.37
C LYS A 51 10.08 5.69 0.13
N LEU A 52 10.70 5.45 1.28
CA LEU A 52 10.70 4.15 1.94
C LEU A 52 9.62 4.16 3.03
N ILE A 53 8.69 3.22 2.93
CA ILE A 53 7.61 3.03 3.90
C ILE A 53 7.58 1.57 4.36
N ASN A 54 6.88 1.32 5.46
CA ASN A 54 6.66 -0.04 5.91
C ASN A 54 5.76 -0.79 4.90
N ALA A 55 6.19 -1.97 4.48
CA ALA A 55 5.45 -2.76 3.48
C ALA A 55 4.08 -3.25 3.97
N ASP A 56 3.96 -3.55 5.25
CA ASP A 56 2.70 -4.00 5.86
C ASP A 56 1.73 -2.82 5.99
N CYS A 57 2.22 -1.62 6.30
CA CYS A 57 1.42 -0.39 6.23
C CYS A 57 0.89 -0.13 4.81
N ASN A 58 1.73 -0.27 3.77
CA ASN A 58 1.28 -0.13 2.39
C ASN A 58 0.18 -1.16 2.04
N GLY A 59 0.38 -2.41 2.45
CA GLY A 59 -0.62 -3.48 2.27
C GLY A 59 -1.94 -3.18 2.97
N ALA A 60 -1.90 -2.80 4.25
CA ALA A 60 -3.10 -2.46 5.02
C ALA A 60 -3.87 -1.29 4.41
N LEU A 61 -3.17 -0.23 3.96
CA LEU A 61 -3.78 0.91 3.29
C LEU A 61 -4.44 0.51 1.96
N ASN A 62 -3.81 -0.39 1.20
CA ASN A 62 -4.39 -0.93 -0.03
C ASN A 62 -5.61 -1.82 0.20
N ILE A 63 -5.62 -2.62 1.27
CA ILE A 63 -6.80 -3.40 1.69
C ILE A 63 -7.96 -2.47 2.05
N LEU A 64 -7.68 -1.42 2.85
CA LEU A 64 -8.66 -0.38 3.17
C LEU A 64 -9.20 0.30 1.91
N ARG A 65 -8.34 0.59 0.93
CA ARG A 65 -8.74 1.19 -0.34
C ARG A 65 -9.65 0.27 -1.16
N LYS A 66 -9.38 -1.04 -1.15
CA LYS A 66 -10.17 -2.05 -1.87
C LYS A 66 -11.51 -2.36 -1.20
N SER A 67 -11.58 -2.20 0.13
CA SER A 67 -12.82 -2.39 0.87
C SER A 67 -13.82 -1.26 0.65
N LYS A 68 -13.37 -0.06 0.27
CA LYS A 68 -14.18 1.16 0.05
C LYS A 68 -15.01 1.58 1.29
N ILE A 69 -14.59 1.17 2.49
CA ILE A 69 -15.34 1.39 3.74
C ILE A 69 -15.04 2.79 4.34
N VAL A 70 -13.94 3.42 3.95
CA VAL A 70 -13.42 4.64 4.60
C VAL A 70 -13.09 5.73 3.58
N ASP A 71 -13.30 7.00 3.96
CA ASP A 71 -12.78 8.14 3.20
C ASP A 71 -11.25 8.18 3.34
N LEU A 72 -10.57 8.05 2.20
CA LEU A 72 -9.11 8.00 2.11
C LEU A 72 -8.49 9.40 2.01
N SER A 73 -9.29 10.45 1.79
CA SER A 73 -8.80 11.83 1.61
C SER A 73 -7.88 12.25 2.76
N VAL A 74 -8.25 11.90 3.99
CA VAL A 74 -7.47 12.19 5.20
C VAL A 74 -6.16 11.42 5.23
N LEU A 75 -6.13 10.18 4.75
CA LEU A 75 -4.95 9.32 4.79
C LEU A 75 -3.90 9.71 3.75
N TYR A 76 -4.32 10.17 2.57
CA TYR A 76 -3.40 10.71 1.56
C TYR A 76 -2.71 12.00 1.99
N ASN A 77 -3.39 12.81 2.81
CA ASN A 77 -2.96 14.15 3.20
C ASN A 77 -2.26 14.21 4.57
N ARG A 78 -2.26 13.12 5.35
CA ARG A 78 -1.46 13.03 6.57
C ARG A 78 0.01 12.90 6.18
N GLY A 79 0.74 14.01 6.30
CA GLY A 79 2.19 14.08 6.08
C GLY A 79 2.99 13.07 6.91
N GLU A 80 4.30 13.06 6.71
CA GLU A 80 5.18 12.11 7.39
C GLU A 80 5.31 12.44 8.88
N LEU A 81 4.92 11.49 9.73
CA LEU A 81 5.15 11.59 11.17
C LEU A 81 6.62 11.22 11.44
N ASN A 82 7.44 12.22 11.77
CA ASN A 82 8.82 11.98 12.16
C ASN A 82 8.86 11.13 13.44
N ILE A 83 9.66 10.07 13.41
CA ILE A 83 9.94 9.26 14.60
C ILE A 83 10.80 10.13 15.54
N PRO A 84 10.42 10.30 16.82
CA PRO A 84 11.21 11.09 17.75
C PRO A 84 12.62 10.52 17.88
N LYS A 85 13.62 11.42 18.00
CA LYS A 85 15.02 11.04 18.17
C LYS A 85 15.12 10.20 19.46
N ARG A 86 15.43 8.91 19.35
CA ARG A 86 15.67 8.06 20.52
C ARG A 86 17.01 8.45 21.13
N ILE A 87 16.97 9.15 22.26
CA ILE A 87 18.16 9.51 23.02
C ILE A 87 18.32 8.44 24.11
N ARG A 88 19.50 7.82 24.15
CA ARG A 88 19.89 6.96 25.27
C ARG A 88 20.57 7.85 26.31
N VAL A 89 19.92 8.04 27.45
CA VAL A 89 20.57 8.67 28.61
C VAL A 89 21.46 7.60 29.23
N VAL A 90 22.76 7.91 29.34
CA VAL A 90 23.75 7.14 30.09
C VAL A 90 23.92 7.75 31.47
#